data_AF-A0A0P9VY32-F1
#
_entry.id   AF-A0A0P9VY32-F1
#
_cell.length_a   1.000
_cell.length_b   1.000
_cell.length_c   1.000
_cell.angle_alpha   90.00
_cell.angle_beta   90.00
_cell.angle_gamma   90.00
#
_symmetry.space_group_name_H-M   'P 1'
#
loop_
_entity.id
_entity.type
_entity.pdbx_description
1 polymer ?
#
loop_
_entity_poly.entity_id
_entity_poly.type
_entity_poly.pdbx_seq_one_letter_code
_entity_poly.pdbx_strand_id
1 'polypeptide(L)'
;MVFATGFRTDFRQRPEFAPFSSQIRVWQDRFEAPQGETDSELAVLPDLGNCFEFQEKTPGACPGLNHIHCFSYPAALSYGAVSGDIPAISEGSKRLAHALVGQLFNEDIALHFDTMLDYAEPELLGDEWVASQPTAEELRQ
;
A
#
# COMPACT_ATOMS: atom_id res chain seq x y z
N MET A 1 -30.54 29.17 11.63
CA MET A 1 -29.43 29.67 10.81
C MET A 1 -28.39 28.56 10.73
N VAL A 2 -28.06 28.08 9.53
CA VAL A 2 -27.05 27.02 9.31
C VAL A 2 -25.96 27.63 8.44
N PHE A 3 -24.72 27.60 8.91
CA PHE A 3 -23.57 28.07 8.14
C PHE A 3 -22.91 26.85 7.47
N ALA A 4 -23.02 26.78 6.14
CA ALA A 4 -22.36 25.76 5.33
C ALA A 4 -20.92 26.20 5.02
N THR A 5 -20.02 26.15 6.01
CA THR A 5 -18.63 26.62 5.91
C THR A 5 -17.68 25.66 5.20
N GLY A 6 -18.21 24.56 4.63
CA GLY A 6 -17.42 23.54 3.95
C GLY A 6 -16.62 22.64 4.90
N PHE A 7 -15.75 21.82 4.30
CA PHE A 7 -14.80 20.95 5.00
C PHE A 7 -13.38 21.51 4.82
N ARG A 8 -12.48 21.18 5.75
CA ARG A 8 -11.04 21.48 5.62
C ARG A 8 -10.22 20.25 5.94
N THR A 9 -9.27 19.97 5.07
CA THR A 9 -8.29 18.91 5.28
C THR A 9 -7.06 19.49 5.96
N ASP A 10 -7.10 19.61 7.28
CA ASP A 10 -5.96 20.07 8.08
C ASP A 10 -5.69 19.10 9.22
N PHE A 11 -4.65 18.27 9.06
CA PHE A 11 -4.26 17.27 10.06
C PHE A 11 -3.87 17.90 11.40
N ARG A 12 -3.41 19.16 11.43
CA ARG A 12 -3.02 19.84 12.67
C ARG A 12 -4.22 20.13 13.58
N GLN A 13 -5.43 20.18 13.01
CA GLN A 13 -6.66 20.40 13.76
C GLN A 13 -7.24 19.09 14.35
N ARG A 14 -6.61 17.95 14.08
CA ARG A 14 -7.02 16.64 14.56
C ARG A 14 -6.04 16.14 15.63
N PRO A 15 -6.46 15.99 16.89
CA PRO A 15 -5.55 15.63 17.98
C PRO A 15 -4.82 14.30 17.76
N GLU A 16 -5.42 13.38 17.01
CA GLU A 16 -4.82 12.08 16.66
C GLU A 16 -3.56 12.22 15.78
N PHE A 17 -3.45 13.32 15.02
CA PHE A 17 -2.31 13.61 14.15
C PHE A 17 -1.33 14.61 14.77
N ALA A 18 -1.68 15.23 15.90
CA ALA A 18 -0.85 16.23 16.56
C ALA A 18 0.63 15.80 16.76
N PRO A 19 0.94 14.54 17.12
CA PRO A 19 2.34 14.12 17.33
C PRO A 19 3.23 14.16 16.08
N PHE A 20 2.66 14.07 14.87
CA PHE A 20 3.43 13.91 13.63
C PHE A 20 2.97 14.80 12.47
N SER A 21 1.87 15.55 12.60
CA SER A 21 1.28 16.33 11.52
C SER A 21 2.23 17.35 10.87
N SER A 22 3.16 17.93 11.63
CA SER A 22 4.18 18.85 11.11
C SER A 22 5.27 18.17 10.27
N GLN A 23 5.38 16.84 10.39
CA GLN A 23 6.37 16.02 9.70
C GLN A 23 5.82 15.42 8.42
N ILE A 24 4.52 15.52 8.16
CA ILE A 24 3.89 15.07 6.92
C ILE A 24 4.29 16.00 5.78
N ARG A 25 4.84 15.43 4.71
CA ARG A 25 5.07 16.16 3.46
C ARG A 25 3.74 16.45 2.78
N VAL A 26 3.52 17.70 2.41
CA VAL A 26 2.34 18.13 1.64
C VAL A 26 2.76 18.57 0.24
N TRP A 27 1.81 18.70 -0.67
CA TRP A 27 2.09 19.00 -2.09
C TRP A 27 2.86 20.31 -2.29
N GLN A 28 2.56 21.36 -1.52
CA GLN A 28 3.32 22.62 -1.58
C GLN A 28 4.81 22.49 -1.18
N ASP A 29 5.20 21.41 -0.49
CA ASP A 29 6.60 21.17 -0.14
C ASP A 29 7.43 20.64 -1.32
N ARG A 30 6.77 20.14 -2.38
CA ARG A 30 7.42 19.48 -3.54
C ARG A 30 7.07 20.10 -4.88
N PHE A 31 5.90 20.71 -5.00
CA PHE A 31 5.37 21.25 -6.25
C PHE A 31 5.05 22.74 -6.12
N GLU A 32 5.65 23.55 -6.98
CA GLU A 32 5.29 24.96 -7.15
C GLU A 32 4.29 25.08 -8.30
N ALA A 33 3.06 25.48 -7.97
CA ALA A 33 2.01 25.64 -8.98
C ALA A 33 2.31 26.82 -9.91
N PRO A 34 2.04 26.71 -11.22
CA PRO A 34 2.14 27.83 -12.15
C PRO A 34 1.33 29.04 -11.69
N GLN A 35 1.74 30.22 -12.15
CA GLN A 35 1.05 31.46 -11.83
C GLN A 35 -0.42 31.39 -12.28
N GLY A 36 -1.34 31.62 -11.35
CA GLY A 36 -2.79 31.58 -11.61
C GLY A 36 -3.43 30.19 -11.40
N GLU A 37 -2.65 29.15 -11.13
CA GLU A 37 -3.13 27.79 -10.87
C GLU A 37 -2.93 27.37 -9.40
N THR A 38 -2.63 28.32 -8.52
CA THR A 38 -2.48 28.06 -7.08
C THR A 38 -3.82 27.76 -6.43
N ASP A 39 -3.92 26.64 -5.73
CA ASP A 39 -5.08 26.28 -4.90
C ASP A 39 -4.61 25.95 -3.48
N SER A 40 -5.07 26.72 -2.50
CA SER A 40 -4.65 26.57 -1.10
C SER A 40 -5.16 25.29 -0.44
N GLU A 41 -6.27 24.73 -0.89
CA GLU A 41 -6.82 23.49 -0.34
C GLU A 41 -6.02 22.29 -0.86
N LEU A 42 -5.71 22.29 -2.16
CA LEU A 42 -4.87 21.26 -2.77
C LEU A 42 -3.42 21.31 -2.27
N ALA A 43 -2.88 22.51 -2.06
CA ALA A 43 -1.52 22.73 -1.57
C ALA A 43 -1.21 22.01 -0.25
N VAL A 44 -2.20 21.87 0.64
CA VAL A 44 -2.04 21.27 1.97
C VAL A 44 -2.40 19.78 2.01
N LEU A 45 -2.81 19.19 0.88
CA LEU A 45 -3.02 17.75 0.80
C LEU A 45 -1.68 17.00 0.91
N PRO A 46 -1.67 15.82 1.53
CA PRO A 46 -0.44 15.05 1.72
C PRO A 46 0.10 14.54 0.39
N ASP A 47 1.42 14.60 0.23
CA ASP A 47 2.14 13.91 -0.85
C ASP A 47 2.36 12.46 -0.40
N LEU A 48 1.52 11.54 -0.90
CA LEU A 48 1.51 10.14 -0.46
C LEU A 48 2.43 9.26 -1.31
N GLY A 49 3.00 8.25 -0.65
CA GLY A 49 3.77 7.19 -1.31
C GLY A 49 2.87 6.16 -2.01
N ASN A 50 3.48 5.11 -2.56
CA ASN A 50 2.83 4.15 -3.46
C ASN A 50 1.75 3.27 -2.79
N CYS A 51 1.78 3.19 -1.45
CA CYS A 51 0.87 2.47 -0.60
C CYS A 51 -0.06 3.42 0.18
N PHE A 52 -0.27 4.65 -0.30
CA PHE A 52 -1.01 5.70 0.42
C PHE A 52 -0.37 6.12 1.76
N GLU A 53 0.88 5.75 2.01
CA GLU A 53 1.60 6.10 3.23
C GLU A 53 1.99 7.58 3.27
N PHE A 54 1.96 8.17 4.47
CA PHE A 54 2.52 9.50 4.66
C PHE A 54 4.03 9.48 4.44
N GLN A 55 4.53 10.52 3.78
CA GLN A 55 5.96 10.71 3.56
C GLN A 55 6.50 11.80 4.47
N GLU A 56 7.73 11.64 4.92
CA GLU A 56 8.40 12.66 5.72
C GLU A 56 8.68 13.91 4.89
N LYS A 57 8.32 15.08 5.44
CA LYS A 57 8.71 16.39 4.91
C LYS A 57 10.22 16.56 4.94
N THR A 58 10.85 16.12 6.02
CA THR A 58 12.30 16.10 6.18
C THR A 58 12.73 14.66 6.46
N PRO A 59 13.51 14.03 5.57
CA PRO A 59 13.94 12.65 5.76
C PRO A 59 14.59 12.40 7.12
N GLY A 60 14.15 11.37 7.83
CA GLY A 60 14.61 10.97 9.16
C GLY A 60 14.02 11.75 10.33
N ALA A 61 13.12 12.71 10.11
CA ALA A 61 12.54 13.54 11.17
C ALA A 61 11.41 12.85 11.96
N CYS A 62 10.81 11.80 11.40
CA CYS A 62 9.73 11.02 12.01
C CYS A 62 9.75 9.55 11.51
N PRO A 63 10.73 8.75 11.96
CA PRO A 63 10.80 7.33 11.62
C PRO A 63 9.48 6.60 11.92
N GLY A 64 9.03 5.76 10.98
CA GLY A 64 7.76 5.02 11.08
C GLY A 64 6.54 5.78 10.56
N LEU A 65 6.66 7.03 10.12
CA LEU A 65 5.56 7.77 9.48
C LEU A 65 5.02 7.03 8.24
N ASN A 66 5.90 6.33 7.53
CA ASN A 66 5.59 5.48 6.38
C ASN A 66 4.72 4.25 6.70
N HIS A 67 4.41 3.98 7.98
CA HIS A 67 3.49 2.92 8.40
C HIS A 67 2.05 3.42 8.59
N ILE A 68 1.80 4.72 8.37
CA ILE A 68 0.48 5.34 8.51
C ILE A 68 -0.05 5.66 7.11
N HIS A 69 -1.16 5.02 6.74
CA HIS A 69 -1.73 5.06 5.40
C HIS A 69 -3.00 5.92 5.35
N CYS A 70 -3.03 6.90 4.45
CA CYS A 70 -4.14 7.82 4.24
C CYS A 70 -5.04 7.34 3.10
N PHE A 71 -6.00 6.45 3.41
CA PHE A 71 -7.03 6.03 2.46
C PHE A 71 -8.35 6.79 2.69
N SER A 72 -8.35 8.08 2.34
CA SER A 72 -9.53 8.97 2.43
C SER A 72 -9.39 10.15 1.47
N TYR A 73 -10.34 11.10 1.45
CA TYR A 73 -10.31 12.29 0.56
C TYR A 73 -8.95 13.00 0.43
N PRO A 74 -8.13 13.19 1.50
CA PRO A 74 -6.84 13.87 1.37
C PRO A 74 -5.89 13.23 0.36
N ALA A 75 -6.07 11.95 0.04
CA ALA A 75 -5.29 11.25 -0.99
C ALA A 75 -5.58 11.73 -2.42
N ALA A 76 -6.60 12.56 -2.64
CA ALA A 76 -7.12 12.90 -3.96
C ALA A 76 -6.08 13.50 -4.90
N LEU A 77 -5.12 14.27 -4.41
CA LEU A 77 -4.11 14.87 -5.28
C LEU A 77 -3.03 13.86 -5.73
N SER A 78 -2.73 12.87 -4.89
CA SER A 78 -1.81 11.78 -5.25
C SER A 78 -2.47 10.66 -6.05
N TYR A 79 -3.78 10.43 -5.87
CA TYR A 79 -4.46 9.23 -6.35
C TYR A 79 -5.78 9.46 -7.10
N GLY A 80 -6.26 10.70 -7.21
CA GLY A 80 -7.61 10.99 -7.68
C GLY A 80 -8.68 10.51 -6.70
N ALA A 81 -9.93 10.42 -7.15
CA ALA A 81 -11.09 10.11 -6.31
C ALA A 81 -11.21 8.63 -5.86
N VAL A 82 -10.13 7.85 -5.92
CA VAL A 82 -10.14 6.39 -5.65
C VAL A 82 -10.38 6.01 -4.19
N SER A 83 -10.25 6.96 -3.27
CA SER A 83 -10.49 6.78 -1.82
C SER A 83 -11.78 7.43 -1.33
N GLY A 84 -12.52 8.14 -2.19
CA GLY A 84 -13.64 9.01 -1.78
C GLY A 84 -14.98 8.70 -2.43
N ASP A 85 -15.02 8.02 -3.58
CA ASP A 85 -16.26 7.75 -4.32
C ASP A 85 -16.69 6.27 -4.23
N ILE A 86 -18.00 6.03 -4.16
CA ILE A 86 -18.60 4.69 -3.95
C ILE A 86 -18.17 3.68 -5.01
N PRO A 87 -18.12 4.00 -6.31
CA PRO A 87 -17.63 3.05 -7.31
C PRO A 87 -16.14 2.77 -7.18
N ALA A 88 -15.34 3.78 -6.83
CA ALA A 88 -13.89 3.74 -6.92
C ALA A 88 -13.21 3.13 -5.67
N ILE A 89 -13.90 3.13 -4.53
CA ILE A 89 -13.35 2.63 -3.25
C ILE A 89 -12.92 1.16 -3.31
N SER A 90 -13.61 0.35 -4.11
CA SER A 90 -13.26 -1.07 -4.28
C SER A 90 -11.91 -1.25 -4.97
N GLU A 91 -11.60 -0.42 -5.97
CA GLU A 91 -10.32 -0.48 -6.67
C GLU A 91 -9.20 0.15 -5.84
N GLY A 92 -9.49 1.27 -5.15
CA GLY A 92 -8.55 1.88 -4.22
C GLY A 92 -8.16 0.95 -3.08
N SER A 93 -9.12 0.23 -2.49
CA SER A 93 -8.87 -0.70 -1.38
C SER A 93 -8.09 -1.94 -1.83
N LYS A 94 -8.37 -2.51 -3.01
CA LYS A 94 -7.55 -3.60 -3.59
C LYS A 94 -6.11 -3.15 -3.82
N ARG A 95 -5.92 -1.95 -4.36
CA ARG A 95 -4.58 -1.38 -4.57
C ARG A 95 -3.81 -1.24 -3.26
N LEU A 96 -4.45 -0.68 -2.24
CA LEU A 96 -3.86 -0.54 -0.91
C LEU A 96 -3.50 -1.90 -0.31
N ALA A 97 -4.42 -2.87 -0.36
CA ALA A 97 -4.20 -4.21 0.17
C ALA A 97 -3.00 -4.91 -0.51
N HIS A 98 -2.93 -4.85 -1.85
CA HIS A 98 -1.80 -5.44 -2.58
C HIS A 98 -0.46 -4.75 -2.24
N ALA A 99 -0.46 -3.42 -2.12
CA ALA A 99 0.74 -2.68 -1.75
C ALA A 99 1.21 -3.03 -0.33
N LEU A 100 0.29 -3.13 0.63
CA LEU A 100 0.58 -3.53 2.01
C LEU A 100 1.15 -4.96 2.08
N VAL A 101 0.51 -5.92 1.41
CA VAL A 101 1.01 -7.30 1.34
C VAL A 101 2.42 -7.34 0.75
N GLY A 102 2.67 -6.56 -0.31
CA GLY A 102 4.00 -6.42 -0.88
C GLY A 102 5.04 -5.85 0.08
N GLN A 103 4.68 -4.82 0.87
CA GLN A 103 5.58 -4.25 1.87
C GLN A 103 5.91 -5.25 2.97
N LEU A 104 4.90 -5.86 3.58
CA LEU A 104 5.08 -6.86 4.65
C LEU A 104 5.92 -8.05 4.18
N PHE A 105 5.66 -8.56 2.97
CA PHE A 105 6.45 -9.65 2.40
C PHE A 105 7.93 -9.26 2.20
N ASN A 106 8.21 -8.02 1.77
CA ASN A 106 9.58 -7.55 1.60
C ASN A 106 10.29 -7.31 2.95
N GLU A 107 9.56 -6.85 3.97
CA GLU A 107 10.08 -6.70 5.34
C GLU A 107 10.51 -8.06 5.91
N ASP A 108 9.74 -9.12 5.63
CA ASP A 108 9.97 -10.48 6.12
C ASP A 108 10.72 -11.38 5.11
N ILE A 109 11.35 -10.81 4.08
CA ILE A 109 11.95 -11.59 2.98
C ILE A 109 13.01 -12.59 3.47
N ALA A 110 13.78 -12.22 4.50
CA ALA A 110 14.79 -13.10 5.09
C ALA A 110 14.15 -14.31 5.77
N LEU A 111 13.07 -14.09 6.52
CA LEU A 111 12.31 -15.17 7.18
C LEU A 111 11.71 -16.13 6.15
N HIS A 112 11.13 -15.60 5.08
CA HIS A 112 10.58 -16.42 3.99
C HIS A 112 11.67 -17.22 3.26
N PHE A 113 12.83 -16.62 3.06
CA PHE A 113 13.98 -17.28 2.44
C PHE A 113 14.51 -18.43 3.30
N ASP A 114 14.71 -18.20 4.60
CA ASP A 114 15.15 -19.24 5.53
C ASP A 114 14.14 -20.39 5.60
N THR A 115 12.84 -20.08 5.61
CA THR A 115 11.77 -21.10 5.56
C THR A 115 11.85 -21.97 4.30
N MET A 116 12.22 -21.40 3.14
CA MET A 116 12.42 -22.18 1.91
C MET A 116 13.65 -23.07 1.98
N LEU A 117 14.74 -22.61 2.61
CA LEU A 117 15.95 -23.41 2.80
C LEU A 117 15.71 -24.59 3.75
N ASP A 118 14.91 -24.37 4.80
CA ASP A 118 14.60 -25.38 5.82
C ASP A 118 13.49 -26.35 5.39
N TYR A 119 12.87 -26.14 4.22
CA TYR A 119 11.80 -27.00 3.72
C TYR A 119 12.31 -28.42 3.44
N ALA A 120 11.85 -29.37 4.26
CA ALA A 120 12.24 -30.77 4.21
C ALA A 120 11.06 -31.73 4.05
N GLU A 121 9.85 -31.21 3.77
CA GLU A 121 8.69 -32.05 3.51
C GLU A 121 8.82 -32.70 2.11
N PRO A 122 8.90 -34.04 2.03
CA PRO A 122 9.06 -34.71 0.76
C PRO A 122 7.78 -34.61 -0.07
N GLU A 123 7.87 -34.03 -1.28
CA GLU A 123 6.75 -34.00 -2.23
C GLU A 123 6.46 -35.37 -2.85
N LEU A 124 7.47 -36.24 -2.91
CA LEU A 124 7.39 -37.60 -3.44
C LEU A 124 8.00 -38.56 -2.43
N LEU A 125 7.23 -39.58 -2.06
CA LEU A 125 7.61 -40.63 -1.12
C LEU A 125 8.27 -41.82 -1.83
N GLY A 126 8.15 -41.88 -3.16
CA GLY A 126 8.72 -42.93 -4.01
C GLY A 126 7.85 -44.17 -4.12
N ASP A 127 6.64 -44.15 -3.56
CA ASP A 127 5.64 -45.21 -3.65
C ASP A 127 4.51 -44.90 -4.66
N GLU A 128 4.50 -43.70 -5.24
CA GLU A 128 3.46 -43.23 -6.15
C GLU A 128 3.51 -43.93 -7.51
N TRP A 129 4.67 -44.45 -7.91
CA TRP A 129 4.83 -45.17 -9.17
C TRP A 129 5.18 -46.64 -8.93
N VAL A 130 4.42 -47.52 -9.58
CA VAL A 130 4.71 -48.95 -9.69
C VAL A 130 4.72 -49.31 -11.17
N ALA A 131 5.73 -50.06 -11.61
CA ALA A 131 5.80 -50.56 -12.98
C ALA A 131 4.54 -51.37 -13.30
N SER A 132 3.83 -50.99 -14.38
CA SER A 132 2.75 -51.82 -14.91
C SER A 132 3.33 -53.15 -15.40
N GLN A 133 2.66 -54.26 -15.10
CA GLN A 133 3.01 -55.52 -15.73
C GLN A 133 2.66 -55.45 -17.23
N PRO A 134 3.58 -55.88 -18.12
CA PRO A 134 3.28 -55.89 -19.55
C PRO A 134 2.08 -56.79 -19.81
N THR A 135 1.18 -56.32 -20.65
CA THR A 135 0.01 -57.08 -21.07
C THR A 135 0.44 -58.27 -21.92
N ALA A 136 -0.42 -59.27 -22.02
CA ALA A 136 -0.17 -60.45 -22.87
C ALA A 136 0.02 -60.10 -24.36
N GLU A 137 -0.42 -58.92 -24.80
CA GLU A 137 -0.27 -58.42 -26.17
C GLU A 137 1.11 -57.79 -26.40
N GLU A 138 1.60 -57.01 -25.43
CA GLU A 138 2.94 -56.42 -25.44
C GLU A 138 4.06 -57.48 -25.35
N LEU A 139 3.81 -58.61 -24.68
CA LEU A 139 4.76 -59.74 -24.59
C LEU A 139 4.86 -60.60 -25.86
N ARG A 140 4.01 -60.36 -26.86
CA ARG A 140 3.92 -61.17 -28.09
C ARG A 140 4.62 -60.57 -29.31
N GLN A 141 5.20 -59.36 -29.20
CA GLN A 141 6.08 -58.76 -30.20
C GLN A 141 7.54 -59.12 -29.97
#